data_AF-A0ABD0L751-F1
#
_entry.id   AF-A0ABD0L751-F1
#
_cell.length_a   1.000
_cell.length_b   1.000
_cell.length_c   1.000
_cell.angle_alpha   90.00
_cell.angle_beta   90.00
_cell.angle_gamma   90.00
#
_symmetry.space_group_name_H-M   'P 1'
#
loop_
_entity.id
_entity.type
_entity.pdbx_description
1 polymer ?
#
loop_
_entity_poly.entity_id
_entity_poly.type
_entity_poly.pdbx_seq_one_letter_code
_entity_poly.pdbx_strand_id
1 'polypeptide(L)'
;MLWVCTLAIFLTVLSSSRAQDSTASSATDARVAKLENATSALAQQLMLQQLYIEEKTRSEGDSGLKQIRFRKDGPKSYYTATHSCKSNVAAFHEHANYAATCGLGEFVAVLNGVEFRTRHNDYKLVRPSTTSGDYHVTEDIPFPRVPPRVLRKDTVEEQIIEMREWFKAWRDGDYSVRDYRRYFRPVLCYLEGAWTSGATFEEPFVSERHQMEAKSWDELFDKVRFMSYTGDKSLDENLAFLPSMLINVTEGIPQFAQWNYRILCHPIEGDVDINDFEPVEDLGRRLSRNKETMESFTQSKMARFTLEGSTTDDYSSRLDEIMSQIPGANNYKANITDTMIGSTKLNLNEDTPLNVGYYHRWFRVTEKGAMGDRNQHRGFADRNLFVAENTQPRISPMRIKLCKFPNRRLESNRQCEIIEKRVTVAIPIEVVFLTPLQSWNPYNIHNKGNDSSALGLTVTADGRNGWKTVENAFDGANSANYYLTPAEFFMGGEVDRDSADTAKNSAGVLDPDGNLRIMAASGIRILLPNIPDVGVLRQRFPIMPVYAEGSPIWKELEALRDVVLDMQQYINYFDVAK
;
A
#
# COMPACT_ATOMS: atom_id res chain seq x y z
N MET A 1 37.17 80.82 30.75
CA MET A 1 37.73 80.16 29.54
C MET A 1 37.88 78.64 29.67
N LEU A 2 38.04 78.06 30.87
CA LEU A 2 38.14 76.58 31.04
C LEU A 2 36.83 75.78 30.87
N TRP A 3 35.65 76.42 30.89
CA TRP A 3 34.36 75.72 30.81
C TRP A 3 33.85 75.45 29.39
N VAL A 4 34.42 76.11 28.37
CA VAL A 4 33.98 75.96 26.98
C VAL A 4 34.68 74.77 26.30
N CYS A 5 35.92 74.44 26.72
CA CYS A 5 36.66 73.32 26.14
C CYS A 5 36.19 71.94 26.65
N THR A 6 35.65 71.83 27.87
CA THR A 6 35.15 70.56 28.42
C THR A 6 33.81 70.12 27.82
N LEU A 7 32.96 71.07 27.40
CA LEU A 7 31.67 70.76 26.76
C LEU A 7 31.84 70.26 25.32
N ALA A 8 32.82 70.78 24.59
CA ALA A 8 33.12 70.37 23.21
C ALA A 8 33.63 68.92 23.13
N ILE A 9 34.47 68.50 24.10
CA ILE A 9 35.01 67.14 24.16
C ILE A 9 33.90 66.12 24.50
N PHE A 10 32.98 66.47 25.41
CA PHE A 10 31.85 65.61 25.77
C PHE A 10 30.87 65.39 24.62
N LEU A 11 30.59 66.44 23.81
CA LEU A 11 29.73 66.31 22.64
C LEU A 11 30.36 65.45 21.53
N THR A 12 31.68 65.54 21.31
CA THR A 12 32.37 64.69 20.32
C THR A 12 32.41 63.21 20.69
N VAL A 13 32.55 62.89 21.98
CA VAL A 13 32.56 61.50 22.48
C VAL A 13 31.16 60.88 22.41
N LEU A 14 30.10 61.64 22.71
CA LEU A 14 28.70 61.21 22.59
C LEU A 14 28.23 61.07 21.13
N SER A 15 28.77 61.88 20.19
CA SER A 15 28.50 61.68 18.75
C SER A 15 29.28 60.50 18.17
N SER A 16 30.49 60.22 18.66
CA SER A 16 31.29 59.07 18.24
C SER A 16 30.71 57.75 18.72
N SER A 17 30.18 57.67 19.95
CA SER A 17 29.53 56.46 20.46
C SER A 17 28.21 56.15 19.73
N ARG A 18 27.40 57.17 19.42
CA ARG A 18 26.18 57.01 18.60
C ARG A 18 26.47 56.62 17.16
N ALA A 19 27.55 57.14 16.57
CA ALA A 19 28.00 56.74 15.23
C ALA A 19 28.55 55.31 15.22
N GLN A 20 29.31 54.90 16.25
CA GLN A 20 29.80 53.52 16.41
C GLN A 20 28.66 52.52 16.68
N ASP A 21 27.65 52.86 17.47
CA ASP A 21 26.47 52.01 17.68
C ASP A 21 25.61 51.88 16.41
N SER A 22 25.42 52.97 15.65
CA SER A 22 24.65 52.91 14.39
C SER A 22 25.36 52.11 13.29
N THR A 23 26.69 52.20 13.23
CA THR A 23 27.49 51.43 12.26
C THR A 23 27.63 49.96 12.67
N ALA A 24 27.78 49.67 13.96
CA ALA A 24 27.76 48.30 14.49
C ALA A 24 26.37 47.63 14.33
N SER A 25 25.28 48.37 14.53
CA SER A 25 23.91 47.90 14.23
C SER A 25 23.77 47.58 12.75
N SER A 26 24.15 48.50 11.86
CA SER A 26 24.05 48.29 10.40
C SER A 26 24.91 47.13 9.88
N ALA A 27 26.07 46.89 10.49
CA ALA A 27 26.94 45.76 10.16
C ALA A 27 26.38 44.43 10.68
N THR A 28 25.67 44.46 11.82
CA THR A 28 24.98 43.31 12.38
C THR A 28 23.76 42.95 11.51
N ASP A 29 22.97 43.94 11.10
CA ASP A 29 21.82 43.76 10.21
C ASP A 29 22.26 43.22 8.84
N ALA A 30 23.35 43.76 8.27
CA ALA A 30 23.92 43.25 7.03
C ALA A 30 24.42 41.80 7.16
N ARG A 31 24.95 41.42 8.33
CA ARG A 31 25.41 40.05 8.61
C ARG A 31 24.23 39.09 8.81
N VAL A 32 23.17 39.52 9.49
CA VAL A 32 21.92 38.76 9.63
C VAL A 32 21.28 38.53 8.26
N ALA A 33 21.12 39.57 7.44
CA ALA A 33 20.59 39.44 6.08
C ALA A 33 21.44 38.51 5.20
N LYS A 34 22.78 38.52 5.36
CA LYS A 34 23.66 37.59 4.66
C LYS A 34 23.47 36.14 5.13
N LEU A 35 23.27 35.92 6.43
CA LEU A 35 22.98 34.60 6.99
C LEU A 35 21.60 34.09 6.57
N GLU A 36 20.59 34.94 6.55
CA GLU A 36 19.23 34.61 6.06
C GLU A 36 19.27 34.20 4.59
N ASN A 37 19.96 35.00 3.75
CA ASN A 37 20.13 34.67 2.33
C ASN A 37 20.89 33.36 2.12
N ALA A 38 21.98 33.14 2.88
CA ALA A 38 22.74 31.89 2.80
C ALA A 38 21.91 30.68 3.26
N THR A 39 21.14 30.83 4.34
CA THR A 39 20.27 29.77 4.87
C THR A 39 19.14 29.45 3.89
N SER A 40 18.52 30.47 3.28
CA SER A 40 17.50 30.29 2.24
C SER A 40 18.06 29.59 1.00
N ALA A 41 19.26 29.99 0.54
CA ALA A 41 19.92 29.33 -0.59
C ALA A 41 20.29 27.87 -0.29
N LEU A 42 20.79 27.58 0.91
CA LEU A 42 21.06 26.20 1.36
C LEU A 42 19.77 25.37 1.44
N ALA A 43 18.69 25.95 1.97
CA ALA A 43 17.38 25.30 2.04
C ALA A 43 16.84 24.96 0.65
N GLN A 44 16.90 25.91 -0.30
CA GLN A 44 16.55 25.65 -1.71
C GLN A 44 17.42 24.56 -2.33
N GLN A 45 18.73 24.58 -2.07
CA GLN A 45 19.63 23.54 -2.56
C GLN A 45 19.29 22.16 -2.00
N LEU A 46 18.91 22.07 -0.72
CA LEU A 46 18.45 20.81 -0.10
C LEU A 46 17.16 20.30 -0.74
N MET A 47 16.21 21.19 -1.04
CA MET A 47 14.99 20.81 -1.79
C MET A 47 15.32 20.23 -3.16
N LEU A 48 16.25 20.85 -3.89
CA LEU A 48 16.70 20.38 -5.20
C LEU A 48 17.47 19.06 -5.12
N GLN A 49 18.27 18.86 -4.08
CA GLN A 49 18.95 17.59 -3.83
C GLN A 49 17.96 16.45 -3.54
N GLN A 50 16.91 16.73 -2.76
CA GLN A 50 15.83 15.77 -2.53
C GLN A 50 15.12 15.40 -3.84
N LEU A 51 14.74 16.41 -4.64
CA LEU A 51 14.11 16.17 -5.94
C LEU A 51 15.03 15.38 -6.89
N TYR A 52 16.34 15.65 -6.88
CA TYR A 52 17.31 14.91 -7.68
C TYR A 52 17.38 13.43 -7.27
N ILE A 53 17.33 13.12 -5.96
CA ILE A 53 17.29 11.74 -5.48
C ILE A 53 16.01 11.06 -5.96
N GLU A 54 14.85 11.71 -5.80
CA GLU A 54 13.57 11.16 -6.27
C GLU A 54 13.56 10.94 -7.78
N GLU A 55 14.12 11.86 -8.56
CA GLU A 55 14.18 11.74 -10.02
C GLU A 55 15.13 10.63 -10.46
N LYS A 56 16.27 10.49 -9.77
CA LYS A 56 17.16 9.36 -9.98
C LYS A 56 16.42 8.04 -9.71
N THR A 57 15.68 7.94 -8.62
CA THR A 57 14.88 6.76 -8.29
C THR A 57 13.79 6.49 -9.34
N ARG A 58 13.07 7.51 -9.83
CA ARG A 58 12.10 7.36 -10.94
C ARG A 58 12.74 6.87 -12.24
N SER A 59 14.01 7.21 -12.48
CA SER A 59 14.74 6.79 -13.69
C SER A 59 15.32 5.37 -13.61
N GLU A 60 15.49 4.85 -12.40
CA GLU A 60 16.06 3.52 -12.16
C GLU A 60 15.00 2.40 -12.21
N GLY A 61 13.74 2.71 -11.95
CA GLY A 61 12.62 1.76 -11.95
C GLY A 61 11.25 2.43 -11.79
N ASP A 62 10.20 1.61 -11.79
CA ASP A 62 8.80 2.06 -11.67
C ASP A 62 8.34 2.01 -10.21
N SER A 63 7.21 2.62 -9.86
CA SER A 63 6.62 2.46 -8.53
C SER A 63 6.32 0.99 -8.25
N GLY A 64 6.64 0.52 -7.06
CA GLY A 64 6.48 -0.89 -6.71
C GLY A 64 7.25 -1.32 -5.47
N LEU A 65 7.11 -2.60 -5.15
CA LEU A 65 7.84 -3.23 -4.07
C LEU A 65 9.29 -3.45 -4.52
N LYS A 66 10.24 -2.95 -3.74
CA LYS A 66 11.67 -3.00 -4.06
C LYS A 66 12.34 -4.20 -3.42
N GLN A 67 12.09 -4.41 -2.13
CA GLN A 67 12.80 -5.42 -1.36
C GLN A 67 12.03 -5.83 -0.11
N ILE A 68 12.18 -7.08 0.33
CA ILE A 68 11.77 -7.56 1.64
C ILE A 68 12.98 -7.88 2.50
N ARG A 69 12.74 -8.06 3.80
CA ARG A 69 13.78 -8.40 4.76
C ARG A 69 14.59 -9.63 4.31
N PHE A 70 15.91 -9.50 4.44
CA PHE A 70 16.85 -10.57 4.17
C PHE A 70 16.63 -11.73 5.16
N ARG A 71 16.32 -12.93 4.65
CA ARG A 71 16.12 -14.13 5.48
C ARG A 71 17.20 -15.19 5.27
N LYS A 72 17.56 -15.44 4.02
CA LYS A 72 18.48 -16.50 3.63
C LYS A 72 19.33 -16.03 2.46
N ASP A 73 20.57 -16.51 2.43
CA ASP A 73 21.52 -16.26 1.36
C ASP A 73 21.98 -17.57 0.69
N GLY A 74 22.71 -17.44 -0.41
CA GLY A 74 23.37 -18.56 -1.07
C GLY A 74 24.48 -18.11 -2.02
N PRO A 75 25.25 -19.06 -2.56
CA PRO A 75 26.42 -18.76 -3.41
C PRO A 75 26.08 -18.11 -4.76
N LYS A 76 24.80 -17.96 -5.08
CA LYS A 76 24.30 -17.35 -6.32
C LYS A 76 23.28 -16.27 -5.95
N SER A 77 23.30 -15.16 -6.68
CA SER A 77 22.48 -13.98 -6.41
C SER A 77 20.98 -14.26 -6.31
N TYR A 78 20.46 -15.23 -7.06
CA TYR A 78 19.03 -15.59 -7.04
C TYR A 78 18.59 -16.35 -5.77
N TYR A 79 19.52 -16.75 -4.89
CA TYR A 79 19.16 -17.30 -3.56
C TYR A 79 18.80 -16.21 -2.55
N THR A 80 19.31 -15.00 -2.74
CA THR A 80 19.08 -13.86 -1.87
C THR A 80 17.67 -13.31 -2.05
N ALA A 81 17.05 -12.80 -0.99
CA ALA A 81 15.71 -12.21 -1.04
C ALA A 81 15.70 -10.87 -1.80
N THR A 82 14.65 -10.64 -2.59
CA THR A 82 14.37 -9.39 -3.33
C THR A 82 12.97 -8.91 -2.95
N HIS A 83 12.02 -8.79 -3.87
CA HIS A 83 10.59 -8.64 -3.56
C HIS A 83 9.96 -9.95 -3.06
N SER A 84 10.70 -11.06 -3.13
CA SER A 84 10.30 -12.41 -2.74
C SER A 84 11.44 -13.13 -2.03
N CYS A 85 11.12 -14.12 -1.19
CA CYS A 85 12.08 -15.02 -0.57
C CYS A 85 11.65 -16.48 -0.73
N LYS A 86 12.38 -17.41 -0.10
CA LYS A 86 12.12 -18.85 -0.22
C LYS A 86 10.72 -19.28 0.28
N SER A 87 10.14 -18.57 1.26
CA SER A 87 8.85 -18.96 1.85
C SER A 87 7.67 -18.16 1.30
N ASN A 88 7.86 -16.90 0.94
CA ASN A 88 6.77 -16.02 0.51
C ASN A 88 7.23 -14.89 -0.41
N VAL A 89 6.29 -14.39 -1.21
CA VAL A 89 6.40 -13.13 -1.93
C VAL A 89 6.01 -11.98 -0.99
N ALA A 90 6.64 -10.80 -1.11
CA ALA A 90 6.38 -9.59 -0.32
C ALA A 90 6.24 -9.78 1.21
N ALA A 91 6.79 -10.87 1.79
CA ALA A 91 6.56 -11.26 3.18
C ALA A 91 5.08 -11.52 3.55
N PHE A 92 4.24 -11.92 2.58
CA PHE A 92 2.88 -12.40 2.83
C PHE A 92 2.87 -13.61 3.75
N HIS A 93 1.96 -13.62 4.71
CA HIS A 93 1.75 -14.70 5.67
C HIS A 93 0.31 -14.67 6.22
N GLU A 94 -0.06 -15.60 7.12
CA GLU A 94 -1.47 -15.91 7.43
C GLU A 94 -1.86 -15.63 8.88
N HIS A 95 -2.97 -14.90 9.04
CA HIS A 95 -3.65 -14.65 10.30
C HIS A 95 -5.08 -15.17 10.26
N ALA A 96 -5.28 -16.41 9.80
CA ALA A 96 -6.62 -16.97 9.62
C ALA A 96 -7.43 -17.11 10.92
N ASN A 97 -6.78 -17.03 12.09
CA ASN A 97 -7.47 -16.95 13.38
C ASN A 97 -7.99 -15.55 13.72
N TYR A 98 -7.65 -14.54 12.94
CA TYR A 98 -8.23 -13.21 13.05
C TYR A 98 -9.37 -13.04 12.04
N ALA A 99 -10.37 -12.23 12.38
CA ALA A 99 -11.57 -12.12 11.55
C ALA A 99 -11.27 -11.54 10.15
N ALA A 100 -10.55 -10.43 10.08
CA ALA A 100 -10.40 -9.62 8.87
C ALA A 100 -8.93 -9.26 8.54
N THR A 101 -7.97 -9.98 9.13
CA THR A 101 -6.56 -9.56 9.14
C THR A 101 -5.76 -10.30 8.09
N CYS A 102 -5.06 -9.52 7.28
CA CYS A 102 -4.20 -9.99 6.21
C CYS A 102 -2.75 -9.81 6.64
N GLY A 103 -2.02 -10.91 6.82
CA GLY A 103 -0.61 -10.87 7.19
C GLY A 103 0.23 -10.35 6.04
N LEU A 104 1.03 -9.32 6.31
CA LEU A 104 1.99 -8.72 5.38
C LEU A 104 3.18 -8.17 6.17
N GLY A 105 4.37 -8.74 5.96
CA GLY A 105 5.56 -8.32 6.71
C GLY A 105 6.10 -6.95 6.30
N GLU A 106 7.30 -6.64 6.78
CA GLU A 106 8.05 -5.45 6.36
C GLU A 106 8.56 -5.55 4.92
N PHE A 107 8.45 -4.45 4.18
CA PHE A 107 9.06 -4.31 2.87
C PHE A 107 9.53 -2.87 2.63
N VAL A 108 10.41 -2.72 1.64
CA VAL A 108 10.81 -1.45 1.04
C VAL A 108 9.98 -1.26 -0.21
N ALA A 109 9.35 -0.10 -0.33
CA ALA A 109 8.59 0.30 -1.50
C ALA A 109 9.13 1.62 -2.06
N VAL A 110 8.89 1.81 -3.35
CA VAL A 110 9.10 3.07 -4.04
C VAL A 110 7.75 3.53 -4.58
N LEU A 111 7.33 4.75 -4.22
CA LEU A 111 6.14 5.38 -4.77
C LEU A 111 6.52 6.77 -5.32
N ASN A 112 6.38 6.95 -6.63
CA ASN A 112 6.73 8.20 -7.32
C ASN A 112 8.13 8.73 -6.95
N GLY A 113 9.14 7.86 -6.93
CA GLY A 113 10.52 8.21 -6.57
C GLY A 113 10.82 8.27 -5.06
N VAL A 114 9.82 8.12 -4.19
CA VAL A 114 10.03 8.11 -2.74
C VAL A 114 10.24 6.68 -2.26
N GLU A 115 11.46 6.37 -1.81
CA GLU A 115 11.82 5.09 -1.22
C GLU A 115 11.64 5.10 0.30
N PHE A 116 10.91 4.13 0.83
CA PHE A 116 10.64 4.02 2.26
C PHE A 116 10.53 2.55 2.68
N ARG A 117 10.77 2.28 3.97
CA ARG A 117 10.60 0.94 4.56
C ARG A 117 9.41 0.95 5.49
N THR A 118 8.47 0.03 5.31
CA THR A 118 7.34 -0.14 6.21
C THR A 118 7.76 -0.78 7.52
N ARG A 119 6.89 -0.70 8.53
CA ARG A 119 6.91 -1.68 9.63
C ARG A 119 6.24 -2.98 9.14
N HIS A 120 6.12 -3.97 10.00
CA HIS A 120 5.25 -5.12 9.75
C HIS A 120 3.79 -4.65 9.65
N ASN A 121 3.03 -5.13 8.66
CA ASN A 121 1.77 -4.55 8.21
C ASN A 121 0.58 -5.52 8.34
N ASP A 122 0.34 -6.12 9.51
CA ASP A 122 -0.85 -6.97 9.72
C ASP A 122 -2.14 -6.15 9.64
N TYR A 123 -2.59 -5.92 8.41
CA TYR A 123 -3.60 -4.93 8.09
C TYR A 123 -4.99 -5.56 8.09
N LYS A 124 -5.98 -4.77 8.48
CA LYS A 124 -7.39 -5.17 8.47
C LYS A 124 -8.01 -4.85 7.10
N LEU A 125 -8.91 -5.71 6.62
CA LEU A 125 -9.72 -5.45 5.42
C LEU A 125 -10.76 -4.35 5.68
N VAL A 126 -10.32 -3.10 5.55
CA VAL A 126 -11.15 -1.89 5.67
C VAL A 126 -11.07 -1.06 4.40
N ARG A 127 -12.12 -0.29 4.12
CA ARG A 127 -12.21 0.62 2.98
C ARG A 127 -12.26 2.09 3.43
N PRO A 128 -11.94 3.06 2.54
CA PRO A 128 -12.25 4.47 2.80
C PRO A 128 -13.75 4.66 3.12
N SER A 129 -14.08 5.65 3.95
CA SER A 129 -15.49 5.88 4.32
C SER A 129 -16.36 6.22 3.10
N THR A 130 -17.50 5.55 3.00
CA THR A 130 -18.53 5.85 1.98
C THR A 130 -19.41 7.03 2.37
N THR A 131 -19.38 7.41 3.66
CA THR A 131 -20.27 8.41 4.24
C THR A 131 -19.55 9.70 4.64
N SER A 132 -18.28 9.65 5.05
CA SER A 132 -17.47 10.82 5.42
C SER A 132 -16.38 11.12 4.39
N GLY A 133 -16.12 12.42 4.17
CA GLY A 133 -14.96 12.90 3.40
C GLY A 133 -13.76 13.27 4.27
N ASP A 134 -13.79 12.96 5.58
CA ASP A 134 -12.73 13.32 6.52
C ASP A 134 -11.49 12.44 6.36
N TYR A 135 -10.34 13.00 6.72
CA TYR A 135 -9.04 12.33 6.61
C TYR A 135 -9.00 11.02 7.40
N HIS A 136 -8.58 9.94 6.72
CA HIS A 136 -8.33 8.62 7.32
C HIS A 136 -9.55 7.91 7.95
N VAL A 137 -10.78 8.39 7.76
CA VAL A 137 -11.97 7.66 8.21
C VAL A 137 -12.19 6.43 7.33
N THR A 138 -12.31 5.27 7.97
CA THR A 138 -12.48 3.97 7.31
C THR A 138 -13.75 3.25 7.76
N GLU A 139 -14.18 2.27 6.98
CA GLU A 139 -15.30 1.39 7.26
C GLU A 139 -14.87 -0.07 7.09
N ASP A 140 -15.41 -0.96 7.92
CA ASP A 140 -15.21 -2.41 7.76
C ASP A 140 -15.84 -2.89 6.45
N ILE A 141 -15.12 -3.74 5.72
CA ILE A 141 -15.68 -4.42 4.54
C ILE A 141 -16.56 -5.58 5.05
N PRO A 142 -17.86 -5.62 4.71
CA PRO A 142 -18.74 -6.66 5.21
C PRO A 142 -18.39 -8.01 4.57
N PHE A 143 -18.33 -9.05 5.40
CA PHE A 143 -18.20 -10.42 4.91
C PHE A 143 -19.42 -10.84 4.08
N PRO A 144 -19.22 -11.65 3.03
CA PRO A 144 -20.31 -12.11 2.19
C PRO A 144 -21.21 -13.06 2.97
N ARG A 145 -22.49 -13.04 2.62
CA ARG A 145 -23.49 -13.93 3.23
C ARG A 145 -23.22 -15.38 2.85
N VAL A 146 -23.70 -16.31 3.67
CA VAL A 146 -23.72 -17.73 3.32
C VAL A 146 -24.79 -17.98 2.24
N PRO A 147 -24.50 -18.76 1.18
CA PRO A 147 -25.50 -19.14 0.20
C PRO A 147 -26.74 -19.78 0.86
N PRO A 148 -27.97 -19.34 0.54
CA PRO A 148 -29.18 -19.90 1.14
C PRO A 148 -29.40 -21.39 0.87
N ARG A 149 -28.72 -21.98 -0.13
CA ARG A 149 -28.76 -23.43 -0.39
C ARG A 149 -27.99 -24.22 0.66
N VAL A 150 -26.93 -23.65 1.23
CA VAL A 150 -26.20 -24.23 2.35
C VAL A 150 -27.07 -24.17 3.60
N LEU A 151 -27.56 -22.98 3.97
CA LEU A 151 -28.34 -22.79 5.22
C LEU A 151 -29.66 -23.56 5.27
N ARG A 152 -30.16 -24.06 4.13
CA ARG A 152 -31.39 -24.86 4.04
C ARG A 152 -31.18 -26.36 4.25
N LYS A 153 -29.95 -26.82 4.43
CA LYS A 153 -29.67 -28.22 4.76
C LYS A 153 -29.98 -28.50 6.22
N ASP A 154 -30.47 -29.71 6.50
CA ASP A 154 -31.01 -30.07 7.81
C ASP A 154 -29.89 -30.39 8.81
N THR A 155 -28.73 -30.86 8.32
CA THR A 155 -27.58 -31.21 9.16
C THR A 155 -26.31 -30.45 8.75
N VAL A 156 -25.35 -30.34 9.69
CA VAL A 156 -24.07 -29.67 9.41
C VAL A 156 -23.25 -30.44 8.38
N GLU A 157 -23.35 -31.76 8.36
CA GLU A 157 -22.69 -32.63 7.37
C GLU A 157 -23.20 -32.33 5.95
N GLU A 158 -24.51 -32.16 5.79
CA GLU A 158 -25.10 -31.76 4.51
C GLU A 158 -24.73 -30.32 4.13
N GLN A 159 -24.63 -29.41 5.10
CA GLN A 159 -24.12 -28.06 4.87
C GLN A 159 -22.67 -28.08 4.38
N ILE A 160 -21.81 -28.91 4.97
CA ILE A 160 -20.41 -29.09 4.55
C ILE A 160 -20.35 -29.55 3.10
N ILE A 161 -21.11 -30.59 2.74
CA ILE A 161 -21.14 -31.12 1.36
C ILE A 161 -21.59 -30.04 0.37
N GLU A 162 -22.68 -29.32 0.67
CA GLU A 162 -23.16 -28.25 -0.20
C GLU A 162 -22.15 -27.09 -0.28
N MET A 163 -21.53 -26.69 0.83
CA MET A 163 -20.52 -25.62 0.83
C MET A 163 -19.32 -25.99 -0.06
N ARG A 164 -18.85 -27.23 -0.03
CA ARG A 164 -17.75 -27.69 -0.90
C ARG A 164 -18.09 -27.53 -2.38
N GLU A 165 -19.33 -27.78 -2.76
CA GLU A 165 -19.78 -27.59 -4.13
C GLU A 165 -19.78 -26.12 -4.57
N TRP A 166 -19.99 -25.16 -3.66
CA TRP A 166 -19.81 -23.73 -3.95
C TRP A 166 -18.34 -23.37 -4.18
N PHE A 167 -17.42 -23.96 -3.41
CA PHE A 167 -15.98 -23.81 -3.63
C PHE A 167 -15.51 -24.46 -4.93
N LYS A 168 -16.11 -25.60 -5.30
CA LYS A 168 -15.89 -26.24 -6.60
C LYS A 168 -16.31 -25.35 -7.76
N ALA A 169 -17.51 -24.77 -7.69
CA ALA A 169 -18.02 -23.81 -8.67
C ALA A 169 -17.08 -22.60 -8.83
N TRP A 170 -16.59 -22.06 -7.71
CA TRP A 170 -15.64 -20.94 -7.71
C TRP A 170 -14.29 -21.31 -8.33
N ARG A 171 -13.72 -22.48 -7.99
CA ARG A 171 -12.48 -23.00 -8.60
C ARG A 171 -12.62 -23.15 -10.11
N ASP A 172 -13.75 -23.69 -10.56
CA ASP A 172 -13.97 -24.05 -11.95
C ASP A 172 -14.47 -22.87 -12.82
N GLY A 173 -14.74 -21.70 -12.21
CA GLY A 173 -15.38 -20.58 -12.90
C GLY A 173 -16.81 -20.87 -13.36
N ASP A 174 -17.43 -21.96 -12.87
CA ASP A 174 -18.75 -22.42 -13.31
C ASP A 174 -19.87 -21.89 -12.41
N TYR A 175 -20.49 -20.80 -12.85
CA TYR A 175 -21.64 -20.18 -12.18
C TYR A 175 -23.01 -20.65 -12.71
N SER A 176 -23.06 -21.69 -13.55
CA SER A 176 -24.32 -22.15 -14.18
C SER A 176 -25.33 -22.73 -13.17
N VAL A 177 -24.85 -23.50 -12.19
CA VAL A 177 -25.67 -24.13 -11.15
C VAL A 177 -25.58 -23.39 -9.81
N ARG A 178 -24.38 -22.91 -9.48
CA ARG A 178 -24.05 -22.21 -8.23
C ARG A 178 -23.37 -20.89 -8.56
N ASP A 179 -24.16 -19.84 -8.74
CA ASP A 179 -23.64 -18.50 -9.03
C ASP A 179 -22.89 -17.92 -7.82
N TYR A 180 -21.60 -18.24 -7.73
CA TYR A 180 -20.72 -17.94 -6.61
C TYR A 180 -20.43 -16.45 -6.49
N ARG A 181 -20.54 -15.66 -7.57
CA ARG A 181 -20.10 -14.25 -7.66
C ARG A 181 -20.72 -13.33 -6.61
N ARG A 182 -21.90 -13.68 -6.10
CA ARG A 182 -22.58 -12.92 -5.02
C ARG A 182 -21.99 -13.17 -3.63
N TYR A 183 -21.35 -14.32 -3.47
CA TYR A 183 -20.91 -14.91 -2.20
C TYR A 183 -19.39 -15.01 -2.09
N PHE A 184 -18.69 -14.98 -3.22
CA PHE A 184 -17.24 -14.92 -3.34
C PHE A 184 -16.89 -13.56 -3.92
N ARG A 185 -16.48 -12.63 -3.08
CA ARG A 185 -16.35 -11.21 -3.45
C ARG A 185 -14.88 -10.81 -3.53
N PRO A 186 -14.39 -10.37 -4.69
CA PRO A 186 -13.03 -9.87 -4.82
C PRO A 186 -12.89 -8.48 -4.17
N VAL A 187 -11.79 -8.29 -3.47
CA VAL A 187 -11.44 -7.04 -2.80
C VAL A 187 -10.01 -6.69 -3.18
N LEU A 188 -9.78 -5.54 -3.81
CA LEU A 188 -8.44 -5.06 -4.11
C LEU A 188 -7.87 -4.30 -2.92
N CYS A 189 -6.72 -4.73 -2.41
CA CYS A 189 -5.95 -4.00 -1.41
C CYS A 189 -4.79 -3.26 -2.06
N TYR A 190 -4.50 -2.05 -1.59
CA TYR A 190 -3.57 -1.12 -2.21
C TYR A 190 -2.72 -0.39 -1.16
N LEU A 191 -1.50 -0.01 -1.57
CA LEU A 191 -0.58 0.81 -0.78
C LEU A 191 -0.74 2.25 -1.23
N GLU A 192 -1.17 3.12 -0.34
CA GLU A 192 -1.27 4.56 -0.57
C GLU A 192 -0.14 5.28 0.16
N GLY A 193 0.51 6.24 -0.50
CA GLY A 193 1.55 7.10 0.09
C GLY A 193 1.28 8.57 -0.19
N ALA A 194 1.70 9.43 0.74
CA ALA A 194 1.63 10.87 0.57
C ALA A 194 2.60 11.61 1.49
N TRP A 195 3.03 12.79 1.03
CA TRP A 195 3.65 13.79 1.89
C TRP A 195 2.58 14.42 2.79
N THR A 196 2.83 14.44 4.10
CA THR A 196 1.90 14.97 5.09
C THR A 196 2.51 16.14 5.85
N SER A 197 1.69 17.15 6.11
CA SER A 197 2.05 18.36 6.85
C SER A 197 1.61 18.21 8.31
N GLY A 198 2.49 18.56 9.23
CA GLY A 198 2.22 18.57 10.67
C GLY A 198 3.35 17.91 11.47
N ALA A 199 3.59 18.41 12.68
CA ALA A 199 4.62 17.90 13.58
C ALA A 199 4.15 16.70 14.43
N THR A 200 2.85 16.39 14.42
CA THR A 200 2.29 15.33 15.26
C THR A 200 2.66 13.97 14.68
N PHE A 201 3.39 13.19 15.49
CA PHE A 201 3.67 11.79 15.22
C PHE A 201 2.39 10.98 15.46
N GLU A 202 1.86 10.37 14.42
CA GLU A 202 0.67 9.53 14.47
C GLU A 202 0.87 8.28 13.63
N GLU A 203 0.30 7.17 14.09
CA GLU A 203 0.25 5.93 13.33
C GLU A 203 -0.51 6.15 12.02
N PRO A 204 0.06 5.82 10.85
CA PRO A 204 -0.56 6.18 9.60
C PRO A 204 -1.80 5.33 9.29
N PHE A 205 -1.89 4.10 9.82
CA PHE A 205 -3.09 3.25 9.77
C PHE A 205 -3.05 2.13 10.82
N VAL A 206 -4.22 1.56 11.13
CA VAL A 206 -4.35 0.47 12.10
C VAL A 206 -3.72 -0.82 11.56
N SER A 207 -2.85 -1.43 12.36
CA SER A 207 -2.34 -2.79 12.17
C SER A 207 -2.50 -3.53 13.47
N GLU A 208 -3.22 -4.64 13.44
CA GLU A 208 -3.80 -5.23 14.67
C GLU A 208 -2.74 -5.74 15.64
N ARG A 209 -1.54 -6.05 15.15
CA ARG A 209 -0.45 -6.63 15.95
C ARG A 209 0.81 -5.76 16.04
N HIS A 210 0.85 -4.66 15.27
CA HIS A 210 2.05 -3.86 15.07
C HIS A 210 1.74 -2.36 15.09
N GLN A 211 2.56 -1.61 15.80
CA GLN A 211 2.48 -0.16 15.93
C GLN A 211 3.90 0.42 15.86
N MET A 212 4.07 1.64 15.40
CA MET A 212 5.39 2.26 15.35
C MET A 212 5.99 2.36 16.75
N GLU A 213 7.21 1.84 16.90
CA GLU A 213 7.92 1.82 18.18
C GLU A 213 8.68 3.14 18.42
N ALA A 214 7.97 4.28 18.41
CA ALA A 214 8.52 5.61 18.69
C ALA A 214 7.45 6.56 19.24
N LYS A 215 7.87 7.62 19.96
CA LYS A 215 6.97 8.68 20.47
C LYS A 215 7.03 9.96 19.64
N SER A 216 8.04 10.10 18.79
CA SER A 216 8.25 11.24 17.89
C SER A 216 8.98 10.80 16.62
N TRP A 217 8.94 11.66 15.60
CA TRP A 217 9.71 11.47 14.37
C TRP A 217 11.21 11.37 14.64
N ASP A 218 11.75 12.20 15.52
CA ASP A 218 13.17 12.19 15.88
C ASP A 218 13.60 10.86 16.53
N GLU A 219 12.79 10.33 17.46
CA GLU A 219 13.05 9.04 18.09
C GLU A 219 13.02 7.91 17.05
N LEU A 220 12.05 7.94 16.13
CA LEU A 220 11.98 6.97 15.04
C LEU A 220 13.24 7.02 14.17
N PHE A 221 13.69 8.23 13.78
CA PHE A 221 14.90 8.40 12.98
C PHE A 221 16.16 7.95 13.70
N ASP A 222 16.31 8.25 14.99
CA ASP A 222 17.47 7.81 15.78
C ASP A 222 17.53 6.29 15.88
N LYS A 223 16.39 5.63 16.15
CA LYS A 223 16.32 4.16 16.19
C LYS A 223 16.61 3.53 14.84
N VAL A 224 16.01 4.06 13.77
CA VAL A 224 16.23 3.56 12.40
C VAL A 224 17.67 3.75 11.98
N ARG A 225 18.26 4.92 12.28
CA ARG A 225 19.66 5.22 12.02
C ARG A 225 20.56 4.25 12.78
N PHE A 226 20.36 4.09 14.08
CA PHE A 226 21.14 3.18 14.91
C PHE A 226 21.14 1.77 14.32
N MET A 227 19.96 1.18 14.08
CA MET A 227 19.85 -0.16 13.51
C MET A 227 20.45 -0.28 12.11
N SER A 228 20.35 0.76 11.28
CA SER A 228 20.92 0.74 9.93
C SER A 228 22.46 0.71 9.95
N TYR A 229 23.08 1.29 10.98
CA TYR A 229 24.54 1.26 11.16
C TYR A 229 25.04 0.06 11.96
N THR A 230 24.24 -0.50 12.88
CA THR A 230 24.64 -1.67 13.67
C THR A 230 24.27 -3.00 13.02
N GLY A 231 23.29 -3.00 12.12
CA GLY A 231 22.69 -4.22 11.57
C GLY A 231 21.69 -4.90 12.53
N ASP A 232 21.36 -4.27 13.65
CA ASP A 232 20.36 -4.79 14.60
C ASP A 232 18.94 -4.72 14.03
N LYS A 233 18.02 -5.47 14.66
CA LYS A 233 16.59 -5.48 14.30
C LYS A 233 15.71 -5.22 15.52
N SER A 234 14.58 -4.53 15.31
CA SER A 234 13.46 -4.60 16.25
C SER A 234 12.90 -6.02 16.23
N LEU A 235 12.70 -6.60 17.42
CA LEU A 235 12.16 -7.95 17.59
C LEU A 235 10.72 -8.05 17.06
N ASP A 236 9.95 -7.00 17.27
CA ASP A 236 8.54 -6.91 16.87
C ASP A 236 8.36 -6.24 15.51
N GLU A 237 9.45 -5.93 14.79
CA GLU A 237 9.39 -5.42 13.40
C GLU A 237 8.58 -4.11 13.25
N ASN A 238 8.68 -3.26 14.28
CA ASN A 238 7.83 -2.08 14.47
C ASN A 238 8.49 -0.75 14.03
N LEU A 239 9.62 -0.80 13.32
CA LEU A 239 10.41 0.39 12.99
C LEU A 239 10.45 0.64 11.48
N ALA A 240 9.55 1.51 11.03
CA ALA A 240 9.48 2.01 9.66
C ALA A 240 10.56 3.09 9.39
N PHE A 241 11.13 3.10 8.19
CA PHE A 241 11.90 4.24 7.69
C PHE A 241 10.99 5.08 6.80
N LEU A 242 10.59 6.24 7.32
CA LEU A 242 9.70 7.17 6.63
C LEU A 242 10.45 8.48 6.34
N PRO A 243 10.79 8.79 5.08
CA PRO A 243 11.54 10.00 4.75
C PRO A 243 10.83 11.30 5.13
N SER A 244 11.60 12.33 5.43
CA SER A 244 11.12 13.70 5.54
C SER A 244 11.76 14.56 4.46
N MET A 245 11.05 15.60 4.01
CA MET A 245 11.59 16.56 3.07
C MET A 245 11.24 18.00 3.46
N LEU A 246 12.09 18.94 3.07
CA LEU A 246 11.75 20.34 3.06
C LEU A 246 10.84 20.60 1.85
N ILE A 247 9.57 20.95 2.07
CA ILE A 247 8.62 21.16 0.97
C ILE A 247 8.53 22.63 0.55
N ASN A 248 8.84 23.55 1.46
CA ASN A 248 8.78 24.99 1.21
C ASN A 248 9.61 25.77 2.22
N VAL A 249 9.97 27.01 1.87
CA VAL A 249 10.59 27.98 2.77
C VAL A 249 9.75 29.25 2.73
N THR A 250 9.06 29.56 3.82
CA THR A 250 8.22 30.76 3.92
C THR A 250 8.86 31.70 4.92
N GLU A 251 9.22 32.91 4.50
CA GLU A 251 9.81 33.94 5.39
C GLU A 251 11.06 33.44 6.15
N GLY A 252 11.88 32.61 5.50
CA GLY A 252 13.08 32.02 6.12
C GLY A 252 12.80 30.82 7.03
N ILE A 253 11.53 30.46 7.26
CA ILE A 253 11.14 29.32 8.07
C ILE A 253 10.97 28.08 7.17
N PRO A 254 11.76 27.00 7.40
CA PRO A 254 11.61 25.76 6.67
C PRO A 254 10.32 25.04 7.05
N GLN A 255 9.57 24.58 6.05
CA GLN A 255 8.38 23.77 6.23
C GLN A 255 8.69 22.33 5.81
N PHE A 256 8.66 21.41 6.77
CA PHE A 256 8.90 20.00 6.52
C PHE A 256 7.59 19.25 6.23
N ALA A 257 7.69 18.26 5.36
CA ALA A 257 6.68 17.27 5.12
C ALA A 257 7.24 15.89 5.45
N GLN A 258 6.40 15.04 6.01
CA GLN A 258 6.74 13.68 6.38
C GLN A 258 6.03 12.70 5.44
N TRP A 259 6.77 11.77 4.86
CA TRP A 259 6.17 10.71 4.06
C TRP A 259 5.41 9.77 5.00
N ASN A 260 4.15 9.50 4.67
CA ASN A 260 3.32 8.53 5.36
C ASN A 260 2.67 7.59 4.34
N TYR A 261 2.33 6.39 4.79
CA TYR A 261 1.71 5.37 3.96
C TYR A 261 0.60 4.64 4.70
N ARG A 262 -0.42 4.19 3.99
CA ARG A 262 -1.47 3.33 4.54
C ARG A 262 -1.83 2.22 3.58
N ILE A 263 -2.31 1.12 4.13
CA ILE A 263 -2.88 0.02 3.34
C ILE A 263 -4.38 0.01 3.59
N LEU A 264 -5.14 0.07 2.51
CA LEU A 264 -6.60 0.00 2.51
C LEU A 264 -7.05 -0.94 1.41
N CYS A 265 -8.34 -1.26 1.43
CA CYS A 265 -8.94 -2.18 0.49
C CYS A 265 -10.24 -1.62 -0.09
N HIS A 266 -10.61 -2.12 -1.27
CA HIS A 266 -11.77 -1.71 -2.04
C HIS A 266 -12.52 -2.95 -2.55
N PRO A 267 -13.79 -3.17 -2.17
CA PRO A 267 -14.61 -4.19 -2.80
C PRO A 267 -14.81 -3.83 -4.27
N ILE A 268 -14.33 -4.68 -5.17
CA ILE A 268 -14.33 -4.38 -6.61
C ILE A 268 -15.77 -4.35 -7.13
N GLU A 269 -16.08 -3.32 -7.93
CA GLU A 269 -17.32 -3.28 -8.69
C GLU A 269 -17.17 -4.09 -9.99
N GLY A 270 -18.06 -5.06 -10.17
CA GLY A 270 -18.02 -6.00 -11.29
C GLY A 270 -17.53 -7.39 -10.87
N ASP A 271 -17.27 -8.22 -11.86
CA ASP A 271 -16.77 -9.59 -11.66
C ASP A 271 -15.26 -9.65 -11.91
N VAL A 272 -14.59 -10.52 -11.16
CA VAL A 272 -13.19 -10.90 -11.37
C VAL A 272 -13.13 -12.41 -11.17
N ASP A 273 -12.83 -13.11 -12.25
CA ASP A 273 -12.70 -14.56 -12.24
C ASP A 273 -11.33 -14.97 -11.69
N ILE A 274 -11.22 -16.20 -11.18
CA ILE A 274 -9.93 -16.74 -10.75
C ILE A 274 -8.99 -16.94 -11.96
N ASN A 275 -9.56 -17.16 -13.15
CA ASN A 275 -8.84 -17.32 -14.40
C ASN A 275 -8.33 -15.99 -14.96
N ASP A 276 -8.78 -14.84 -14.45
CA ASP A 276 -8.24 -13.53 -14.84
C ASP A 276 -6.82 -13.29 -14.25
N PHE A 277 -6.35 -14.17 -13.36
CA PHE A 277 -5.04 -14.08 -12.73
C PHE A 277 -4.01 -14.96 -13.46
N GLU A 278 -3.09 -14.31 -14.16
CA GLU A 278 -1.95 -14.96 -14.78
C GLU A 278 -0.78 -15.00 -13.79
N PRO A 279 -0.17 -16.17 -13.53
CA PRO A 279 0.98 -16.25 -12.66
C PRO A 279 2.22 -15.64 -13.33
N VAL A 280 2.94 -14.80 -12.60
CA VAL A 280 4.17 -14.16 -13.09
C VAL A 280 5.36 -15.11 -12.99
N GLU A 281 6.13 -15.19 -14.05
CA GLU A 281 7.29 -16.08 -14.17
C GLU A 281 8.52 -15.55 -13.44
N ASP A 282 8.52 -15.65 -12.11
CA ASP A 282 9.66 -15.30 -11.26
C ASP A 282 10.73 -16.43 -11.27
N LEU A 283 11.39 -16.62 -12.42
CA LEU A 283 12.32 -17.73 -12.70
C LEU A 283 13.43 -17.86 -11.63
N GLY A 284 13.96 -16.75 -11.16
CA GLY A 284 14.97 -16.74 -10.09
C GLY A 284 14.50 -17.46 -8.83
N ARG A 285 13.22 -17.35 -8.49
CA ARG A 285 12.61 -18.01 -7.32
C ARG A 285 12.38 -19.48 -7.55
N ARG A 286 11.83 -19.86 -8.71
CA ARG A 286 11.68 -21.28 -9.10
C ARG A 286 13.02 -22.03 -9.08
N LEU A 287 14.09 -21.39 -9.56
CA LEU A 287 15.44 -21.96 -9.53
C LEU A 287 16.02 -22.04 -8.11
N SER A 288 15.69 -21.07 -7.24
CA SER A 288 16.16 -21.04 -5.85
C SER A 288 15.57 -22.16 -4.98
N ARG A 289 14.35 -22.64 -5.31
CA ARG A 289 13.61 -23.67 -4.56
C ARG A 289 13.48 -24.95 -5.39
N ASN A 290 14.56 -25.72 -5.48
CA ASN A 290 14.54 -27.09 -6.02
C ASN A 290 13.97 -27.26 -7.44
N LYS A 291 13.96 -26.20 -8.28
CA LYS A 291 13.48 -26.24 -9.69
C LYS A 291 12.00 -26.62 -9.79
N GLU A 292 11.14 -25.91 -9.07
CA GLU A 292 9.69 -26.11 -9.14
C GLU A 292 9.13 -25.89 -10.56
N THR A 293 8.15 -26.71 -10.93
CA THR A 293 7.31 -26.50 -12.12
C THR A 293 6.45 -25.26 -11.91
N MET A 294 5.95 -24.66 -13.00
CA MET A 294 5.09 -23.47 -12.89
C MET A 294 3.78 -23.77 -12.14
N GLU A 295 3.23 -24.96 -12.31
CA GLU A 295 2.06 -25.45 -11.58
C GLU A 295 2.31 -25.49 -10.06
N SER A 296 3.42 -26.12 -9.64
CA SER A 296 3.79 -26.18 -8.22
C SER A 296 4.12 -24.80 -7.65
N PHE A 297 4.77 -23.94 -8.44
CA PHE A 297 5.10 -22.58 -8.03
C PHE A 297 3.84 -21.75 -7.78
N THR A 298 2.87 -21.82 -8.69
CA THR A 298 1.58 -21.12 -8.62
C THR A 298 0.77 -21.49 -7.38
N GLN A 299 0.91 -22.72 -6.90
CA GLN A 299 0.28 -23.22 -5.67
C GLN A 299 1.06 -22.88 -4.38
N SER A 300 2.15 -22.12 -4.45
CA SER A 300 2.98 -21.75 -3.29
C SER A 300 2.75 -20.31 -2.83
N LYS A 301 3.07 -19.97 -1.57
CA LYS A 301 3.02 -18.57 -1.05
C LYS A 301 4.00 -17.60 -1.75
N MET A 302 4.82 -18.08 -2.68
CA MET A 302 5.77 -17.25 -3.44
C MET A 302 5.20 -16.75 -4.77
N ALA A 303 4.08 -17.31 -5.24
CA ALA A 303 3.50 -16.92 -6.50
C ALA A 303 2.98 -15.48 -6.46
N ARG A 304 3.31 -14.73 -7.50
CA ARG A 304 2.76 -13.41 -7.83
C ARG A 304 1.96 -13.53 -9.11
N PHE A 305 0.99 -12.65 -9.29
CA PHE A 305 0.06 -12.68 -10.39
C PHE A 305 -0.02 -11.31 -11.07
N THR A 306 -0.35 -11.32 -12.34
CA THR A 306 -0.90 -10.17 -13.04
C THR A 306 -2.40 -10.38 -13.16
N LEU A 307 -3.16 -9.29 -13.04
CA LEU A 307 -4.57 -9.31 -13.40
C LEU A 307 -4.65 -8.91 -14.87
N GLU A 308 -5.11 -9.82 -15.74
CA GLU A 308 -5.15 -9.59 -17.19
C GLU A 308 -5.78 -8.22 -17.51
N GLY A 309 -4.99 -7.38 -18.18
CA GLY A 309 -5.52 -6.36 -19.08
C GLY A 309 -5.37 -6.93 -20.48
N SER A 310 -6.43 -6.87 -21.28
CA SER A 310 -6.51 -7.31 -22.68
C SER A 310 -5.17 -7.52 -23.40
N THR A 311 -5.08 -8.61 -24.16
CA THR A 311 -4.01 -8.91 -25.13
C THR A 311 -3.88 -7.87 -26.27
N THR A 312 -4.56 -6.74 -26.17
CA THR A 312 -4.53 -5.60 -27.10
C THR A 312 -3.67 -4.49 -26.52
N ASP A 313 -2.88 -3.82 -27.37
CA ASP A 313 -2.09 -2.60 -27.09
C ASP A 313 -3.00 -1.39 -26.77
N ASP A 314 -3.96 -1.54 -25.85
CA ASP A 314 -4.87 -0.49 -25.41
C ASP A 314 -4.30 0.30 -24.22
N TYR A 315 -4.63 1.59 -24.18
CA TYR A 315 -4.21 2.50 -23.11
C TYR A 315 -4.81 2.17 -21.73
N SER A 316 -5.80 1.27 -21.62
CA SER A 316 -6.55 0.99 -20.41
C SER A 316 -6.60 -0.52 -20.14
N SER A 317 -6.07 -0.95 -18.99
CA SER A 317 -6.16 -2.33 -18.50
C SER A 317 -7.35 -2.52 -17.53
N ARG A 318 -7.71 -3.77 -17.25
CA ARG A 318 -8.70 -4.10 -16.19
C ARG A 318 -8.29 -3.52 -14.83
N LEU A 319 -6.99 -3.49 -14.54
CA LEU A 319 -6.45 -2.87 -13.34
C LEU A 319 -6.68 -1.35 -13.32
N ASP A 320 -6.61 -0.66 -14.47
CA ASP A 320 -6.94 0.76 -14.55
C ASP A 320 -8.40 1.02 -14.20
N GLU A 321 -9.31 0.18 -14.70
CA GLU A 321 -10.74 0.25 -14.39
C GLU A 321 -10.98 0.09 -12.88
N ILE A 322 -10.37 -0.91 -12.26
CA ILE A 322 -10.53 -1.17 -10.82
C ILE A 322 -9.92 -0.05 -9.98
N MET A 323 -8.69 0.39 -10.30
CA MET A 323 -8.05 1.49 -9.57
C MET A 323 -8.85 2.79 -9.70
N SER A 324 -9.51 3.02 -10.83
CA SER A 324 -10.39 4.20 -11.03
C SER A 324 -11.63 4.23 -10.14
N GLN A 325 -12.00 3.10 -9.52
CA GLN A 325 -13.07 3.01 -8.53
C GLN A 325 -12.61 3.44 -7.12
N ILE A 326 -11.30 3.60 -6.91
CA ILE A 326 -10.72 3.83 -5.59
C ILE A 326 -10.45 5.33 -5.37
N PRO A 327 -11.02 5.94 -4.32
CA PRO A 327 -10.76 7.35 -4.00
C PRO A 327 -9.41 7.55 -3.29
N GLY A 328 -8.84 8.74 -3.44
CA GLY A 328 -7.74 9.21 -2.59
C GLY A 328 -8.18 9.61 -1.17
N ALA A 329 -7.42 10.50 -0.53
CA ALA A 329 -7.65 10.88 0.87
C ALA A 329 -8.98 11.63 1.16
N ASN A 330 -9.78 12.00 0.16
CA ASN A 330 -11.13 12.55 0.34
C ASN A 330 -12.23 11.46 0.42
N ASN A 331 -11.86 10.19 0.38
CA ASN A 331 -12.77 9.04 0.38
C ASN A 331 -13.82 9.13 -0.76
N TYR A 332 -14.90 8.36 -0.68
CA TYR A 332 -15.89 8.29 -1.78
C TYR A 332 -16.70 9.59 -1.99
N LYS A 333 -16.49 10.62 -1.16
CA LYS A 333 -17.05 11.96 -1.35
C LYS A 333 -16.24 12.82 -2.30
N ALA A 334 -15.09 12.33 -2.79
CA ALA A 334 -14.25 13.07 -3.71
C ALA A 334 -15.01 13.41 -5.01
N ASN A 335 -15.05 14.69 -5.35
CA ASN A 335 -15.53 15.19 -6.63
C ASN A 335 -14.66 16.38 -7.03
N ILE A 336 -13.54 16.08 -7.70
CA ILE A 336 -12.50 17.04 -8.03
C ILE A 336 -12.26 16.97 -9.53
N THR A 337 -12.35 18.10 -10.20
CA THR A 337 -12.00 18.23 -11.62
C THR A 337 -10.76 19.08 -11.75
N ASP A 338 -9.80 18.66 -12.58
CA ASP A 338 -8.58 19.41 -12.84
C ASP A 338 -8.68 20.17 -14.15
N THR A 339 -8.77 21.51 -14.04
CA THR A 339 -8.73 22.44 -15.17
C THR A 339 -7.46 23.30 -15.18
N MET A 340 -6.46 22.91 -14.38
CA MET A 340 -5.27 23.73 -14.15
C MET A 340 -4.36 23.74 -15.39
N ILE A 341 -3.62 24.85 -15.57
CA ILE A 341 -2.69 25.05 -16.70
C ILE A 341 -3.41 25.10 -18.07
N GLY A 342 -4.68 25.52 -18.08
CA GLY A 342 -5.41 25.86 -19.31
C GLY A 342 -5.99 24.67 -20.08
N SER A 343 -5.87 23.45 -19.55
CA SER A 343 -6.48 22.26 -20.15
C SER A 343 -7.22 21.45 -19.10
N THR A 344 -8.44 21.02 -19.44
CA THR A 344 -9.23 20.13 -18.58
C THR A 344 -8.77 18.68 -18.79
N LYS A 345 -8.62 17.95 -17.68
CA LYS A 345 -8.45 16.50 -17.73
C LYS A 345 -9.79 15.81 -17.96
N LEU A 346 -9.84 14.98 -18.98
CA LEU A 346 -10.97 14.19 -19.41
C LEU A 346 -10.69 12.70 -19.18
N ASN A 347 -11.77 11.94 -19.09
CA ASN A 347 -11.69 10.48 -19.15
C ASN A 347 -11.05 10.06 -20.50
N LEU A 348 -10.31 8.95 -20.49
CA LEU A 348 -9.72 8.38 -21.71
C LEU A 348 -10.80 7.96 -22.69
N ASN A 349 -11.83 7.25 -22.19
CA ASN A 349 -12.84 6.57 -22.99
C ASN A 349 -14.07 7.44 -23.26
N GLU A 350 -14.23 8.51 -22.48
CA GLU A 350 -15.37 9.42 -22.57
C GLU A 350 -14.90 10.88 -22.67
N ASP A 351 -15.59 11.71 -23.45
CA ASP A 351 -15.37 13.17 -23.50
C ASP A 351 -15.95 13.89 -22.26
N THR A 352 -15.86 13.26 -21.08
CA THR A 352 -16.37 13.77 -19.81
C THR A 352 -15.22 14.23 -18.91
N PRO A 353 -15.41 15.29 -18.11
CA PRO A 353 -14.42 15.69 -17.12
C PRO A 353 -14.07 14.54 -16.17
N LEU A 354 -12.78 14.29 -15.99
CA LEU A 354 -12.30 13.23 -15.10
C LEU A 354 -12.42 13.67 -13.64
N ASN A 355 -13.00 12.82 -12.79
CA ASN A 355 -12.92 12.99 -11.35
C ASN A 355 -11.52 12.59 -10.87
N VAL A 356 -10.62 13.57 -10.78
CA VAL A 356 -9.23 13.35 -10.37
C VAL A 356 -9.08 13.02 -8.89
N GLY A 357 -10.17 13.03 -8.11
CA GLY A 357 -10.19 12.55 -6.73
C GLY A 357 -10.09 11.03 -6.57
N TYR A 358 -10.15 10.30 -7.69
CA TYR A 358 -10.00 8.85 -7.77
C TYR A 358 -8.68 8.48 -8.46
N TYR A 359 -8.15 7.31 -8.13
CA TYR A 359 -6.86 6.85 -8.61
C TYR A 359 -6.88 6.54 -10.11
N HIS A 360 -6.03 7.23 -10.86
CA HIS A 360 -5.85 6.98 -12.29
C HIS A 360 -4.40 7.30 -12.66
N ARG A 361 -3.91 6.66 -13.71
CA ARG A 361 -2.58 6.93 -14.28
C ARG A 361 -2.65 7.49 -15.70
N TRP A 362 -3.69 7.12 -16.45
CA TRP A 362 -3.99 7.69 -17.75
C TRP A 362 -5.12 8.72 -17.70
N PHE A 363 -5.01 9.75 -18.53
CA PHE A 363 -6.06 10.74 -18.73
C PHE A 363 -5.90 11.39 -20.10
N ARG A 364 -6.94 12.09 -20.55
CA ARG A 364 -6.91 12.87 -21.79
C ARG A 364 -6.98 14.36 -21.50
N VAL A 365 -6.40 15.18 -22.35
CA VAL A 365 -6.44 16.65 -22.23
C VAL A 365 -7.21 17.30 -23.39
N THR A 366 -7.89 18.41 -23.12
CA THR A 366 -8.68 19.17 -24.11
C THR A 366 -7.82 19.77 -25.22
N GLU A 367 -6.60 20.21 -24.89
CA GLU A 367 -5.66 20.80 -25.84
C GLU A 367 -4.52 19.83 -26.20
N LYS A 368 -4.08 19.84 -27.46
CA LYS A 368 -2.95 19.02 -27.90
C LYS A 368 -1.64 19.60 -27.37
N GLY A 369 -0.76 18.73 -26.87
CA GLY A 369 0.62 19.12 -26.55
C GLY A 369 1.44 19.41 -27.80
N ALA A 370 2.69 19.85 -27.61
CA ALA A 370 3.62 20.15 -28.70
C ALA A 370 3.90 18.95 -29.64
N MET A 371 3.80 17.72 -29.12
CA MET A 371 3.96 16.47 -29.88
C MET A 371 2.67 16.01 -30.57
N GLY A 372 1.55 16.72 -30.41
CA GLY A 372 0.26 16.38 -31.03
C GLY A 372 -0.61 15.42 -30.23
N ASP A 373 -0.10 14.86 -29.13
CA ASP A 373 -0.82 13.92 -28.27
C ASP A 373 -1.81 14.61 -27.32
N ARG A 374 -2.95 13.92 -27.10
CA ARG A 374 -3.95 14.28 -26.09
C ARG A 374 -4.00 13.30 -24.93
N ASN A 375 -3.53 12.08 -25.11
CA ASN A 375 -3.47 11.09 -24.05
C ASN A 375 -2.19 11.31 -23.27
N GLN A 376 -2.29 11.36 -21.95
CA GLN A 376 -1.17 11.59 -21.06
C GLN A 376 -1.13 10.52 -19.96
N HIS A 377 0.08 10.21 -19.55
CA HIS A 377 0.38 9.31 -18.45
C HIS A 377 0.96 10.07 -17.26
N ARG A 378 0.64 9.65 -16.03
CA ARG A 378 1.24 10.18 -14.82
C ARG A 378 2.61 9.53 -14.56
N GLY A 379 3.56 10.25 -13.96
CA GLY A 379 4.84 9.66 -13.56
C GLY A 379 5.90 9.55 -14.66
N PHE A 380 5.75 10.29 -15.77
CA PHE A 380 6.67 10.34 -16.91
C PHE A 380 6.86 9.01 -17.64
N ALA A 381 7.52 8.03 -17.01
CA ALA A 381 7.74 6.68 -17.54
C ALA A 381 7.30 5.56 -16.58
N ASP A 382 6.85 5.91 -15.37
CA ASP A 382 6.45 4.96 -14.33
C ASP A 382 5.12 4.29 -14.68
N ARG A 383 5.12 3.03 -15.10
CA ARG A 383 3.90 2.30 -15.48
C ARG A 383 2.91 2.15 -14.32
N ASN A 384 3.37 2.14 -13.08
CA ASN A 384 2.57 1.68 -11.93
C ASN A 384 2.03 2.82 -11.07
N LEU A 385 2.27 4.07 -11.45
CA LEU A 385 1.89 5.22 -10.64
C LEU A 385 0.43 5.64 -10.82
N PHE A 386 -0.43 5.25 -9.88
CA PHE A 386 -1.77 5.82 -9.77
C PHE A 386 -1.77 7.03 -8.86
N VAL A 387 -2.47 8.10 -9.25
CA VAL A 387 -2.52 9.35 -8.48
C VAL A 387 -3.96 9.82 -8.30
N ALA A 388 -4.29 10.27 -7.10
CA ALA A 388 -5.52 10.96 -6.79
C ALA A 388 -5.20 12.35 -6.22
N GLU A 389 -5.88 13.38 -6.73
CA GLU A 389 -5.86 14.72 -6.16
C GLU A 389 -6.79 14.78 -4.94
N ASN A 390 -6.49 15.66 -3.98
CA ASN A 390 -7.29 15.80 -2.78
C ASN A 390 -7.30 17.24 -2.25
N THR A 391 -8.19 17.51 -1.30
CA THR A 391 -8.35 18.81 -0.62
C THR A 391 -7.99 18.74 0.87
N GLN A 392 -7.45 17.60 1.33
CA GLN A 392 -7.17 17.37 2.74
C GLN A 392 -6.04 18.28 3.24
N PRO A 393 -6.26 19.12 4.26
CA PRO A 393 -5.24 20.04 4.78
C PRO A 393 -3.97 19.34 5.29
N ARG A 394 -4.11 18.07 5.68
CA ARG A 394 -3.03 17.24 6.21
C ARG A 394 -2.10 16.68 5.13
N ILE A 395 -2.52 16.62 3.87
CA ILE A 395 -1.65 16.24 2.74
C ILE A 395 -0.88 17.47 2.28
N SER A 396 0.44 17.42 2.27
CA SER A 396 1.25 18.59 1.97
C SER A 396 1.02 19.13 0.55
N PRO A 397 0.86 20.46 0.41
CA PRO A 397 0.62 21.07 -0.88
C PRO A 397 1.91 21.23 -1.69
N MET A 398 1.82 20.91 -2.98
CA MET A 398 2.79 21.31 -4.00
C MET A 398 2.31 22.62 -4.63
N ARG A 399 3.19 23.62 -4.69
CA ARG A 399 2.86 24.97 -5.18
C ARG A 399 3.71 25.35 -6.37
N ILE A 400 3.08 25.91 -7.39
CA ILE A 400 3.78 26.57 -8.50
C ILE A 400 3.27 27.99 -8.69
N LYS A 401 4.17 28.91 -9.05
CA LYS A 401 3.78 30.26 -9.48
C LYS A 401 3.66 30.27 -11.00
N LEU A 402 2.43 30.17 -11.50
CA LEU A 402 2.16 30.26 -12.93
C LEU A 402 1.97 31.72 -13.32
N CYS A 403 2.70 32.19 -14.32
CA CYS A 403 2.55 33.55 -14.82
C CYS A 403 2.15 33.56 -16.28
N LYS A 404 0.99 34.15 -16.58
CA LYS A 404 0.45 34.27 -17.94
C LYS A 404 0.73 35.67 -18.50
N PHE A 405 0.96 35.73 -19.81
CA PHE A 405 1.06 36.97 -20.56
C PHE A 405 -0.26 37.20 -21.32
N PRO A 406 -1.20 37.98 -20.78
CA PRO A 406 -2.52 38.15 -21.37
C PRO A 406 -2.50 38.90 -22.71
N ASN A 407 -1.45 39.65 -23.04
CA ASN A 407 -1.24 40.29 -24.36
C ASN A 407 0.26 40.55 -24.59
N ARG A 408 0.74 40.32 -25.84
CA ARG A 408 2.11 40.55 -26.38
C ARG A 408 3.19 41.06 -25.41
N ARG A 409 4.23 40.23 -25.15
CA ARG A 409 5.65 40.53 -24.83
C ARG A 409 5.99 41.80 -23.99
N LEU A 410 5.09 42.33 -23.17
CA LEU A 410 5.38 43.39 -22.21
C LEU A 410 5.34 42.79 -20.80
N GLU A 411 6.51 42.75 -20.16
CA GLU A 411 6.74 42.17 -18.84
C GLU A 411 5.88 42.82 -17.74
N SER A 412 5.45 44.07 -17.97
CA SER A 412 4.62 44.88 -17.07
C SER A 412 3.19 44.37 -16.86
N ASN A 413 2.67 43.48 -17.72
CA ASN A 413 1.31 42.92 -17.60
C ASN A 413 1.29 41.44 -17.17
N ARG A 414 2.39 40.96 -16.58
CA ARG A 414 2.53 39.57 -16.12
C ARG A 414 1.59 39.30 -14.95
N GLN A 415 0.49 38.59 -15.20
CA GLN A 415 -0.42 38.12 -14.15
C GLN A 415 0.08 36.78 -13.64
N CYS A 416 0.46 36.72 -12.36
CA CYS A 416 0.93 35.50 -11.72
C CYS A 416 -0.10 34.99 -10.72
N GLU A 417 -0.45 33.71 -10.83
CA GLU A 417 -1.28 32.97 -9.90
C GLU A 417 -0.43 31.89 -9.20
N ILE A 418 -0.68 31.65 -7.92
CA ILE A 418 -0.13 30.50 -7.20
C ILE A 418 -1.14 29.38 -7.33
N ILE A 419 -0.72 28.27 -7.92
CA ILE A 419 -1.52 27.06 -8.04
C ILE A 419 -1.03 26.09 -6.96
N GLU A 420 -1.98 25.53 -6.21
CA GLU A 420 -1.74 24.54 -5.17
C GLU A 420 -2.39 23.21 -5.56
N LYS A 421 -1.66 22.11 -5.38
CA LYS A 421 -2.18 20.74 -5.52
C LYS A 421 -1.75 19.86 -4.37
N ARG A 422 -2.65 18.98 -3.94
CA ARG A 422 -2.39 17.95 -2.93
C ARG A 422 -2.72 16.61 -3.58
N VAL A 423 -1.80 15.65 -3.43
CA VAL A 423 -1.90 14.38 -4.13
C VAL A 423 -1.55 13.24 -3.19
N THR A 424 -2.25 12.13 -3.36
CA THR A 424 -1.85 10.83 -2.85
C THR A 424 -1.52 9.93 -4.04
N VAL A 425 -0.58 9.01 -3.84
CA VAL A 425 -0.15 8.06 -4.86
C VAL A 425 -0.39 6.65 -4.38
N ALA A 426 -0.70 5.72 -5.28
CA ALA A 426 -0.97 4.34 -4.90
C ALA A 426 -0.46 3.31 -5.90
N ILE A 427 -0.23 2.09 -5.41
CA ILE A 427 -0.02 0.85 -6.18
C ILE A 427 -0.95 -0.24 -5.63
N PRO A 428 -1.42 -1.19 -6.46
CA PRO A 428 -2.10 -2.38 -5.96
C PRO A 428 -1.13 -3.27 -5.18
N ILE A 429 -1.65 -4.02 -4.20
CA ILE A 429 -0.88 -5.00 -3.41
C ILE A 429 -1.36 -6.42 -3.71
N GLU A 430 -2.65 -6.68 -3.51
CA GLU A 430 -3.25 -8.00 -3.72
C GLU A 430 -4.75 -7.92 -3.97
N VAL A 431 -5.31 -8.93 -4.63
CA VAL A 431 -6.75 -9.18 -4.62
C VAL A 431 -7.05 -10.31 -3.64
N VAL A 432 -7.99 -10.06 -2.73
CA VAL A 432 -8.46 -11.02 -1.73
C VAL A 432 -9.90 -11.41 -2.05
N PHE A 433 -10.14 -12.71 -2.22
CA PHE A 433 -11.51 -13.23 -2.35
C PHE A 433 -12.10 -13.49 -0.97
N LEU A 434 -13.05 -12.65 -0.56
CA LEU A 434 -13.90 -12.97 0.59
C LEU A 434 -14.81 -14.13 0.24
N THR A 435 -14.99 -15.10 1.14
CA THR A 435 -15.78 -16.31 0.89
C THR A 435 -16.90 -16.47 1.92
N PRO A 436 -17.84 -17.39 1.72
CA PRO A 436 -18.86 -17.69 2.73
C PRO A 436 -18.31 -18.17 4.07
N LEU A 437 -17.09 -18.72 4.12
CA LEU A 437 -16.49 -19.26 5.36
C LEU A 437 -16.34 -18.20 6.45
N GLN A 438 -16.09 -16.95 6.06
CA GLN A 438 -15.99 -15.83 7.00
C GLN A 438 -17.30 -15.55 7.76
N SER A 439 -18.46 -16.02 7.27
CA SER A 439 -19.77 -15.81 7.91
C SER A 439 -20.53 -17.10 8.21
N TRP A 440 -19.99 -18.25 7.82
CA TRP A 440 -20.64 -19.54 8.04
C TRP A 440 -20.41 -20.02 9.47
N ASN A 441 -21.50 -20.11 10.23
CA ASN A 441 -21.50 -20.47 11.65
C ASN A 441 -22.59 -21.52 11.94
N PRO A 442 -22.41 -22.77 11.50
CA PRO A 442 -23.46 -23.80 11.57
C PRO A 442 -23.79 -24.25 13.00
N TYR A 443 -22.86 -24.06 13.95
CA TYR A 443 -23.05 -24.38 15.37
C TYR A 443 -23.50 -23.18 16.22
N ASN A 444 -23.83 -22.05 15.59
CA ASN A 444 -24.25 -20.82 16.27
C ASN A 444 -23.26 -20.37 17.38
N ILE A 445 -21.96 -20.53 17.13
CA ILE A 445 -20.90 -20.07 18.04
C ILE A 445 -21.10 -18.59 18.33
N HIS A 446 -21.10 -18.22 19.61
CA HIS A 446 -21.28 -16.83 20.02
C HIS A 446 -20.05 -16.00 19.64
N ASN A 447 -20.20 -15.10 18.66
CA ASN A 447 -19.18 -14.11 18.33
C ASN A 447 -19.26 -12.93 19.31
N LYS A 448 -18.29 -12.87 20.21
CA LYS A 448 -18.14 -11.91 21.29
C LYS A 448 -17.49 -10.59 20.85
N GLY A 449 -17.29 -10.39 19.55
CA GLY A 449 -16.85 -9.12 18.95
C GLY A 449 -15.35 -8.87 19.07
N ASN A 450 -14.98 -7.62 19.35
CA ASN A 450 -13.58 -7.22 19.48
C ASN A 450 -12.90 -7.92 20.66
N ASP A 451 -11.73 -8.50 20.46
CA ASP A 451 -10.95 -9.27 21.44
C ASP A 451 -10.48 -8.45 22.65
N SER A 452 -10.39 -7.12 22.50
CA SER A 452 -10.10 -6.18 23.58
C SER A 452 -11.36 -5.71 24.34
N SER A 453 -12.56 -6.08 23.89
CA SER A 453 -13.81 -5.73 24.58
C SER A 453 -14.03 -6.58 25.83
N ALA A 454 -14.82 -6.08 26.78
CA ALA A 454 -15.14 -6.84 28.00
C ALA A 454 -15.72 -8.23 27.72
N LEU A 455 -16.56 -8.35 26.68
CA LEU A 455 -17.12 -9.64 26.26
C LEU A 455 -16.07 -10.47 25.50
N GLY A 456 -15.28 -9.86 24.61
CA GLY A 456 -14.23 -10.53 23.86
C GLY A 456 -13.15 -11.18 24.72
N LEU A 457 -12.77 -10.56 25.84
CA LEU A 457 -11.80 -11.09 26.80
C LEU A 457 -12.25 -12.40 27.45
N THR A 458 -13.57 -12.66 27.52
CA THR A 458 -14.11 -13.89 28.12
C THR A 458 -13.83 -15.14 27.29
N VAL A 459 -13.52 -15.00 25.99
CA VAL A 459 -13.22 -16.14 25.10
C VAL A 459 -12.02 -16.96 25.59
N THR A 460 -11.02 -16.28 26.15
CA THR A 460 -9.77 -16.86 26.64
C THR A 460 -9.63 -16.77 28.16
N ALA A 461 -10.71 -16.42 28.87
CA ALA A 461 -10.69 -16.34 30.33
C ALA A 461 -10.40 -17.71 30.96
N ASP A 462 -9.99 -17.71 32.22
CA ASP A 462 -9.73 -18.92 33.01
C ASP A 462 -8.70 -19.88 32.40
N GLY A 463 -7.78 -19.36 31.59
CA GLY A 463 -6.70 -20.14 30.95
C GLY A 463 -7.11 -20.86 29.65
N ARG A 464 -8.32 -20.61 29.13
CA ARG A 464 -8.79 -21.16 27.86
C ARG A 464 -7.86 -20.76 26.72
N ASN A 465 -7.40 -21.75 25.97
CA ASN A 465 -6.40 -21.59 24.92
C ASN A 465 -6.79 -22.29 23.61
N GLY A 466 -8.02 -22.80 23.50
CA GLY A 466 -8.53 -23.50 22.33
C GLY A 466 -8.09 -24.95 22.23
N TRP A 467 -7.64 -25.58 23.32
CA TRP A 467 -7.37 -27.01 23.32
C TRP A 467 -8.67 -27.81 23.15
N LYS A 468 -8.54 -29.06 22.71
CA LYS A 468 -9.68 -29.92 22.34
C LYS A 468 -10.29 -30.63 23.56
N THR A 469 -10.45 -29.91 24.67
CA THR A 469 -11.16 -30.34 25.88
C THR A 469 -12.08 -29.24 26.35
N VAL A 470 -13.16 -29.57 27.06
CA VAL A 470 -14.20 -28.60 27.47
C VAL A 470 -13.62 -27.48 28.34
N GLU A 471 -12.66 -27.81 29.20
CA GLU A 471 -12.03 -26.90 30.16
C GLU A 471 -11.15 -25.86 29.46
N ASN A 472 -10.49 -26.25 28.37
CA ASN A 472 -9.47 -25.44 27.69
C ASN A 472 -9.93 -24.88 26.34
N ALA A 473 -11.08 -25.34 25.82
CA ALA A 473 -11.70 -24.81 24.62
C ALA A 473 -12.01 -23.32 24.77
N PHE A 474 -12.03 -22.59 23.66
CA PHE A 474 -12.49 -21.20 23.69
C PHE A 474 -13.97 -21.11 24.03
N ASP A 475 -14.36 -20.10 24.80
CA ASP A 475 -15.77 -19.83 25.09
C ASP A 475 -16.35 -18.87 24.05
N GLY A 476 -16.77 -19.41 22.91
CA GLY A 476 -17.18 -18.65 21.73
C GLY A 476 -16.00 -18.19 20.86
N ALA A 477 -16.20 -17.13 20.09
CA ALA A 477 -15.20 -16.54 19.20
C ALA A 477 -15.07 -15.03 19.41
N ASN A 478 -13.93 -14.44 19.07
CA ASN A 478 -13.71 -12.99 19.00
C ASN A 478 -12.83 -12.63 17.79
N SER A 479 -12.50 -11.35 17.59
CA SER A 479 -11.70 -10.91 16.44
C SER A 479 -10.30 -11.52 16.33
N ALA A 480 -9.70 -12.02 17.42
CA ALA A 480 -8.37 -12.66 17.44
C ALA A 480 -8.41 -14.20 17.55
N ASN A 481 -9.58 -14.76 17.87
CA ASN A 481 -9.85 -16.19 17.98
C ASN A 481 -11.12 -16.52 17.17
N TYR A 482 -11.02 -16.31 15.87
CA TYR A 482 -12.10 -16.37 14.91
C TYR A 482 -12.23 -17.77 14.29
N TYR A 483 -12.81 -18.69 15.06
CA TYR A 483 -12.98 -20.10 14.70
C TYR A 483 -14.48 -20.43 14.54
N LEU A 484 -15.01 -20.31 13.32
CA LEU A 484 -16.44 -20.55 13.01
C LEU A 484 -16.68 -21.67 11.99
N THR A 485 -15.65 -22.09 11.26
CA THR A 485 -15.75 -23.12 10.22
C THR A 485 -15.59 -24.50 10.87
N PRO A 486 -16.50 -25.47 10.63
CA PRO A 486 -16.29 -26.85 11.09
C PRO A 486 -14.96 -27.40 10.58
N ALA A 487 -14.16 -28.04 11.45
CA ALA A 487 -12.86 -28.56 11.06
C ALA A 487 -12.98 -29.64 9.97
N GLU A 488 -14.09 -30.38 9.96
CA GLU A 488 -14.41 -31.42 9.00
C GLU A 488 -14.61 -30.88 7.57
N PHE A 489 -14.80 -29.57 7.39
CA PHE A 489 -14.86 -28.96 6.06
C PHE A 489 -13.56 -29.21 5.28
N PHE A 490 -12.41 -29.18 5.97
CA PHE A 490 -11.08 -29.40 5.41
C PHE A 490 -10.57 -30.82 5.65
N MET A 491 -9.55 -31.22 4.89
CA MET A 491 -8.75 -32.42 5.10
C MET A 491 -7.28 -32.04 5.30
N GLY A 492 -6.74 -32.26 6.49
CA GLY A 492 -5.35 -31.92 6.82
C GLY A 492 -5.21 -30.62 7.62
N GLY A 493 -4.06 -29.98 7.54
CA GLY A 493 -3.73 -28.74 8.26
C GLY A 493 -3.39 -27.59 7.32
N GLU A 494 -2.91 -26.48 7.88
CA GLU A 494 -2.50 -25.30 7.10
C GLU A 494 -1.39 -25.65 6.09
N VAL A 495 -1.43 -25.00 4.93
CA VAL A 495 -0.51 -25.25 3.79
C VAL A 495 0.66 -24.25 3.84
N ASP A 496 1.88 -24.73 3.59
CA ASP A 496 3.09 -23.88 3.51
C ASP A 496 3.29 -22.99 4.77
N ARG A 497 3.24 -23.59 5.97
CA ARG A 497 3.34 -22.84 7.25
C ARG A 497 4.64 -22.03 7.37
N ASP A 498 4.51 -20.74 7.67
CA ASP A 498 5.59 -19.80 8.01
C ASP A 498 5.62 -19.54 9.53
N SER A 499 6.76 -19.10 10.05
CA SER A 499 6.93 -18.71 11.45
C SER A 499 6.02 -17.57 11.91
N ALA A 500 5.58 -16.71 10.98
CA ALA A 500 4.66 -15.62 11.26
C ALA A 500 3.18 -16.05 11.28
N ASP A 501 2.87 -17.27 10.81
CA ASP A 501 1.48 -17.76 10.77
C ASP A 501 0.97 -18.08 12.19
N THR A 502 -0.13 -17.43 12.59
CA THR A 502 -0.67 -17.55 13.97
C THR A 502 -1.80 -18.56 14.12
N ALA A 503 -2.38 -19.02 13.00
CA ALA A 503 -3.52 -19.92 13.04
C ALA A 503 -3.13 -21.32 13.54
N LYS A 504 -3.99 -21.90 14.39
CA LYS A 504 -3.92 -23.33 14.72
C LYS A 504 -4.67 -24.12 13.65
N ASN A 505 -4.19 -25.31 13.30
CA ASN A 505 -4.87 -26.20 12.35
C ASN A 505 -6.35 -26.44 12.72
N SER A 506 -6.64 -26.58 14.01
CA SER A 506 -7.99 -26.60 14.57
C SER A 506 -7.95 -26.24 16.06
N ALA A 507 -9.05 -25.70 16.57
CA ALA A 507 -9.23 -25.35 17.97
C ALA A 507 -10.54 -25.97 18.51
N GLY A 508 -10.57 -26.26 19.81
CA GLY A 508 -11.82 -26.53 20.53
C GLY A 508 -12.54 -25.23 20.84
N VAL A 509 -13.83 -25.15 20.55
CA VAL A 509 -14.70 -24.00 20.80
C VAL A 509 -16.01 -24.48 21.42
N LEU A 510 -16.49 -23.81 22.46
CA LEU A 510 -17.77 -24.10 23.06
C LEU A 510 -18.90 -23.41 22.28
N ASP A 511 -19.95 -24.17 21.96
CA ASP A 511 -21.21 -23.60 21.48
C ASP A 511 -22.02 -23.00 22.65
N PRO A 512 -23.14 -22.28 22.39
CA PRO A 512 -23.94 -21.66 23.45
C PRO A 512 -24.48 -22.63 24.50
N ASP A 513 -24.60 -23.91 24.16
CA ASP A 513 -25.06 -24.98 25.06
C ASP A 513 -23.90 -25.59 25.87
N GLY A 514 -22.66 -25.12 25.66
CA GLY A 514 -21.45 -25.59 26.32
C GLY A 514 -20.86 -26.86 25.70
N ASN A 515 -21.33 -27.30 24.53
CA ASN A 515 -20.77 -28.47 23.87
C ASN A 515 -19.47 -28.11 23.15
N LEU A 516 -18.50 -29.01 23.23
CA LEU A 516 -17.24 -28.89 22.50
C LEU A 516 -17.44 -29.11 21.00
N ARG A 517 -17.05 -28.12 20.20
CA ARG A 517 -16.96 -28.19 18.73
C ARG A 517 -15.51 -28.05 18.29
N ILE A 518 -15.11 -28.84 17.31
CA ILE A 518 -13.77 -28.74 16.72
C ILE A 518 -13.86 -27.89 15.47
N MET A 519 -13.23 -26.72 15.54
CA MET A 519 -13.38 -25.66 14.54
C MET A 519 -12.04 -25.36 13.88
N ALA A 520 -12.06 -25.06 12.59
CA ALA A 520 -10.98 -24.45 11.86
C ALA A 520 -11.12 -22.92 11.89
N ALA A 521 -10.01 -22.22 11.68
CA ALA A 521 -10.00 -20.76 11.64
C ALA A 521 -10.79 -20.26 10.40
N SER A 522 -11.64 -19.24 10.57
CA SER A 522 -12.53 -18.73 9.51
C SER A 522 -12.02 -17.48 8.80
N GLY A 523 -10.91 -16.92 9.27
CA GLY A 523 -10.28 -15.75 8.69
C GLY A 523 -9.65 -16.01 7.33
N ILE A 524 -8.96 -14.99 6.84
CA ILE A 524 -8.41 -14.96 5.50
C ILE A 524 -7.08 -15.74 5.45
N ARG A 525 -6.90 -16.51 4.39
CA ARG A 525 -5.68 -17.28 4.08
C ARG A 525 -5.10 -16.88 2.75
N ILE A 526 -3.82 -17.21 2.54
CA ILE A 526 -3.24 -17.19 1.20
C ILE A 526 -3.71 -18.42 0.45
N LEU A 527 -3.55 -19.59 1.08
CA LEU A 527 -3.99 -20.89 0.56
C LEU A 527 -4.94 -21.53 1.57
N LEU A 528 -6.13 -21.92 1.13
CA LEU A 528 -7.04 -22.71 1.95
C LEU A 528 -6.45 -24.12 2.16
N PRO A 529 -6.64 -24.73 3.35
CA PRO A 529 -6.35 -26.14 3.53
C PRO A 529 -7.10 -26.98 2.49
N ASN A 530 -6.60 -28.19 2.22
CA ASN A 530 -7.20 -29.05 1.20
C ASN A 530 -8.69 -29.29 1.50
N ILE A 531 -9.55 -28.93 0.55
CA ILE A 531 -10.99 -29.16 0.61
C ILE A 531 -11.28 -30.47 -0.14
N PRO A 532 -11.90 -31.48 0.48
CA PRO A 532 -12.21 -32.74 -0.20
C PRO A 532 -12.96 -32.53 -1.52
N ASP A 533 -12.54 -33.27 -2.56
CA ASP A 533 -13.04 -33.21 -3.94
C ASP A 533 -12.84 -31.86 -4.68
N VAL A 534 -12.22 -30.88 -4.01
CA VAL A 534 -11.95 -29.55 -4.57
C VAL A 534 -10.46 -29.29 -4.70
N GLY A 535 -9.65 -29.63 -3.69
CA GLY A 535 -8.21 -29.37 -3.64
C GLY A 535 -7.84 -28.18 -2.75
N VAL A 536 -6.59 -27.73 -2.89
CA VAL A 536 -6.07 -26.49 -2.27
C VAL A 536 -6.42 -25.32 -3.18
N LEU A 537 -7.03 -24.27 -2.62
CA LEU A 537 -7.43 -23.07 -3.36
C LEU A 537 -6.72 -21.83 -2.83
N ARG A 538 -6.33 -20.95 -3.74
CA ARG A 538 -5.77 -19.64 -3.39
C ARG A 538 -6.88 -18.64 -3.13
N GLN A 539 -6.79 -17.95 -1.99
CA GLN A 539 -7.73 -16.89 -1.62
C GLN A 539 -7.13 -15.48 -1.79
N ARG A 540 -5.80 -15.35 -1.65
CA ARG A 540 -5.07 -14.09 -1.82
C ARG A 540 -4.14 -14.17 -3.03
N PHE A 541 -4.29 -13.21 -3.94
CA PHE A 541 -3.55 -13.09 -5.19
C PHE A 541 -2.67 -11.84 -5.11
N PRO A 542 -1.37 -11.99 -4.75
CA PRO A 542 -0.43 -10.88 -4.79
C PRO A 542 -0.28 -10.37 -6.22
N ILE A 543 -0.62 -9.10 -6.45
CA ILE A 543 -0.53 -8.45 -7.77
C ILE A 543 0.32 -7.17 -7.75
N MET A 544 1.07 -6.97 -6.66
CA MET A 544 1.96 -5.84 -6.50
C MET A 544 3.00 -5.77 -7.63
N PRO A 545 3.23 -4.57 -8.19
CA PRO A 545 4.35 -4.36 -9.10
C PRO A 545 5.68 -4.42 -8.35
N VAL A 546 6.76 -4.73 -9.07
CA VAL A 546 8.13 -4.75 -8.54
C VAL A 546 8.91 -3.57 -9.13
N TYR A 547 9.58 -2.79 -8.27
CA TYR A 547 10.31 -1.58 -8.69
C TYR A 547 11.28 -1.83 -9.86
N ALA A 548 12.02 -2.95 -9.80
CA ALA A 548 13.01 -3.31 -10.79
C ALA A 548 12.43 -3.56 -12.19
N GLU A 549 11.13 -3.89 -12.31
CA GLU A 549 10.45 -4.14 -13.60
C GLU A 549 10.45 -2.92 -14.51
N GLY A 550 10.50 -1.71 -13.94
CA GLY A 550 10.63 -0.47 -14.72
C GLY A 550 12.01 -0.28 -15.36
N SER A 551 13.04 -0.96 -14.85
CA SER A 551 14.42 -0.75 -15.31
C SER A 551 14.63 -1.31 -16.73
N PRO A 552 15.43 -0.64 -17.58
CA PRO A 552 15.76 -1.15 -18.91
C PRO A 552 16.40 -2.55 -18.89
N ILE A 553 17.22 -2.83 -17.87
CA ILE A 553 17.87 -4.14 -17.71
C ILE A 553 16.85 -5.24 -17.45
N TRP A 554 15.85 -4.99 -16.59
CA TRP A 554 14.82 -5.97 -16.31
C TRP A 554 13.96 -6.23 -17.55
N LYS A 555 13.61 -5.18 -18.31
CA LYS A 555 12.84 -5.32 -19.55
C LYS A 555 13.54 -6.23 -20.57
N GLU A 556 14.84 -6.04 -20.78
CA GLU A 556 15.63 -6.93 -21.66
C GLU A 556 15.78 -8.35 -21.08
N LEU A 557 15.88 -8.49 -19.76
CA LEU A 557 15.96 -9.79 -19.10
C LEU A 557 14.66 -10.58 -19.22
N GLU A 558 13.50 -9.93 -19.07
CA GLU A 558 12.18 -10.53 -19.27
C GLU A 558 12.00 -10.95 -20.72
N ALA A 559 12.36 -10.09 -21.68
CA ALA A 559 12.32 -10.46 -23.10
C ALA A 559 13.22 -11.67 -23.41
N LEU A 560 14.44 -11.70 -22.86
CA LEU A 560 15.33 -12.85 -22.99
C LEU A 560 14.77 -14.11 -22.31
N ARG A 561 14.13 -13.96 -21.14
CA ARG A 561 13.48 -15.07 -20.42
C ARG A 561 12.40 -15.69 -21.31
N ASP A 562 11.51 -14.87 -21.87
CA ASP A 562 10.40 -15.35 -22.70
C ASP A 562 10.92 -16.08 -23.95
N VAL A 563 11.95 -15.52 -24.60
CA VAL A 563 12.62 -16.16 -25.74
C VAL A 563 13.27 -17.52 -25.35
N VAL A 564 13.83 -17.65 -24.15
CA VAL A 564 14.49 -18.88 -23.71
C VAL A 564 13.49 -19.94 -23.23
N LEU A 565 12.45 -19.54 -22.50
CA LEU A 565 11.43 -20.45 -21.97
C LEU A 565 10.46 -20.91 -23.07
N ASP A 566 10.09 -20.02 -23.99
CA ASP A 566 9.18 -20.28 -25.11
C ASP A 566 9.89 -20.27 -26.47
N MET A 567 11.12 -20.82 -26.50
CA MET A 567 12.00 -20.82 -27.67
C MET A 567 11.35 -21.32 -28.97
N GLN A 568 10.39 -22.25 -28.88
CA GLN A 568 9.64 -22.71 -30.07
C GLN A 568 8.78 -21.61 -30.69
N GLN A 569 8.14 -20.78 -29.86
CA GLN A 569 7.31 -19.65 -30.31
C GLN A 569 8.16 -18.55 -30.96
N TYR A 570 9.37 -18.33 -30.42
CA TYR A 570 10.27 -17.26 -30.84
C TYR A 570 11.38 -17.70 -31.78
N ILE A 571 11.31 -18.91 -32.36
CA ILE A 571 12.39 -19.48 -33.17
C ILE A 571 12.84 -18.59 -34.34
N ASN A 572 11.90 -17.83 -34.93
CA ASN A 572 12.17 -16.90 -36.04
C ASN A 572 13.10 -15.74 -35.65
N TYR A 573 13.23 -15.39 -34.36
CA TYR A 573 14.19 -14.39 -33.90
C TYR A 573 15.64 -14.88 -33.98
N PHE A 574 15.84 -16.21 -34.05
CA PHE A 574 17.15 -16.85 -34.21
C PHE A 574 17.49 -17.17 -35.66
N ASP A 575 16.53 -17.03 -36.59
CA ASP A 575 16.77 -17.11 -38.03
C ASP A 575 17.45 -15.82 -38.50
N VAL A 576 18.75 -15.71 -38.19
CA VAL A 576 19.59 -14.67 -38.77
C VAL A 576 19.71 -14.97 -40.26
N ALA A 577 19.09 -14.14 -41.09
CA ALA A 577 19.29 -14.15 -42.53
C ALA A 577 20.80 -14.16 -42.81
N LYS A 578 21.29 -15.25 -43.39
CA LYS A 578 22.69 -15.40 -43.80
C LYS A 578 23.02 -14.51 -44.99
#